data_AF-A0A0P7TSF5-F1
#
_entry.id   AF-A0A0P7TSF5-F1
#
_cell.length_a   1.000
_cell.length_b   1.000
_cell.length_c   1.000
_cell.angle_alpha   90.00
_cell.angle_beta   90.00
_cell.angle_gamma   90.00
#
_symmetry.space_group_name_H-M   'P 1'
#
loop_
_entity.id
_entity.type
_entity.pdbx_description
1 polymer ?
#
loop_
_entity_poly.entity_id
_entity_poly.type
_entity_poly.pdbx_seq_one_letter_code
_entity_poly.pdbx_strand_id
1 'polypeptide(L)' 'MVECLWCQTTQKCVSYPVRTILPPHSLCPLPEARWGACWVNFQTLIITLSVVCAAIIIAIFICCFCCCKCENI' A
#
# COMPACT_ATOMS: atom_id res chain seq x y z
N MET A 1 -7.59 -0.19 -19.29
CA MET A 1 -6.34 0.13 -18.58
C MET A 1 -5.67 -1.20 -18.28
N VAL A 2 -4.54 -1.49 -18.91
CA VAL A 2 -3.84 -2.75 -18.65
C VAL A 2 -3.13 -2.58 -17.31
N GLU A 3 -3.49 -3.41 -16.32
CA GLU A 3 -2.79 -3.43 -15.05
C GLU A 3 -1.38 -3.99 -15.28
N CYS A 4 -0.42 -3.08 -15.45
CA CYS A 4 0.97 -3.45 -15.64
C CYS A 4 1.84 -2.86 -14.53
N LEU A 5 2.69 -3.69 -13.97
CA LEU A 5 3.75 -3.33 -13.05
C LEU A 5 5.03 -3.07 -13.87
N TRP A 6 5.54 -1.84 -13.81
CA TRP A 6 6.80 -1.47 -14.44
C TRP A 6 7.97 -1.77 -13.50
N CYS A 7 8.99 -2.47 -13.98
CA CYS A 7 10.20 -2.72 -13.21
C CYS A 7 11.37 -1.86 -13.71
N GLN A 8 11.91 -1.00 -12.85
CA GLN A 8 13.04 -0.14 -13.22
C GLN A 8 14.31 -0.95 -13.53
N THR A 9 14.58 -2.03 -12.77
CA THR A 9 15.79 -2.86 -12.91
C THR A 9 15.89 -3.53 -14.27
N THR A 10 14.77 -4.09 -14.75
CA THR A 10 14.73 -4.87 -15.99
C THR A 10 14.16 -4.09 -17.18
N GLN A 11 13.64 -2.87 -16.95
CA GLN A 11 12.97 -2.04 -17.95
C GLN A 11 11.84 -2.79 -18.68
N LYS A 12 11.09 -3.63 -17.94
CA LYS A 12 9.99 -4.43 -18.48
C LYS A 12 8.68 -4.14 -17.76
N CYS A 13 7.60 -4.26 -18.52
CA CYS A 13 6.23 -4.13 -18.06
C CYS A 13 5.66 -5.54 -17.86
N VAL A 14 5.31 -5.90 -16.64
CA VAL A 14 4.76 -7.21 -16.29
C VAL A 14 3.27 -7.04 -16.03
N SER A 15 2.40 -7.79 -16.71
CA SER A 15 0.97 -7.79 -16.38
C SER A 15 0.80 -8.19 -14.91
N TYR A 16 0.01 -7.46 -14.16
CA TYR A 16 -0.19 -7.66 -12.73
C TYR A 16 -1.68 -7.55 -12.44
N PRO A 17 -2.29 -8.41 -11.60
CA PRO A 17 -1.68 -9.47 -10.78
C PRO A 17 -1.55 -10.80 -11.54
N VAL A 18 -0.34 -11.39 -11.60
CA VAL A 18 -0.16 -12.72 -12.23
C VAL A 18 -0.59 -13.84 -11.29
N ARG A 19 -0.31 -13.70 -9.97
CA ARG A 19 -0.58 -14.74 -8.95
C ARG A 19 -0.78 -14.22 -7.52
N THR A 20 -0.18 -13.08 -7.15
CA THR A 20 -0.19 -12.55 -5.78
C THR A 20 -0.30 -11.02 -5.77
N ILE A 21 -0.92 -10.47 -4.72
CA ILE A 21 -1.08 -9.02 -4.50
C ILE A 21 0.26 -8.34 -4.13
N LEU A 22 1.24 -9.09 -3.64
CA LEU A 22 2.61 -8.60 -3.54
C LEU A 22 3.44 -9.29 -4.62
N PRO A 23 4.08 -8.54 -5.53
CA PRO A 23 5.00 -9.15 -6.47
C PRO A 23 6.17 -9.76 -5.69
N PRO A 24 6.53 -11.03 -5.96
CA PRO A 24 7.71 -11.63 -5.35
C PRO A 24 8.98 -10.86 -5.75
N HIS A 25 9.92 -10.76 -4.81
CA HIS A 25 11.21 -10.06 -4.98
C HIS A 25 12.04 -10.57 -6.17
N SER A 26 11.78 -11.80 -6.63
CA SER A 26 12.41 -12.41 -7.81
C SER A 26 11.96 -11.82 -9.14
N LEU A 27 10.76 -11.21 -9.20
CA LEU A 27 10.25 -10.54 -10.41
C LEU A 27 10.76 -9.10 -10.51
N CYS A 28 10.70 -8.37 -9.40
CA CYS A 28 11.24 -7.01 -9.30
C CYS A 28 11.41 -6.65 -7.81
N PRO A 29 12.50 -5.95 -7.43
CA PRO A 29 12.60 -5.38 -6.09
C PRO A 29 11.43 -4.41 -5.85
N LEU A 30 10.79 -4.49 -4.68
CA LEU A 30 9.71 -3.56 -4.29
C LEU A 30 10.03 -2.07 -4.50
N PRO A 31 11.24 -1.55 -4.18
CA PRO A 31 11.55 -0.13 -4.40
C PRO A 31 11.71 0.25 -5.88
N GLU A 32 11.85 -0.72 -6.78
CA GLU A 32 12.00 -0.49 -8.22
C GLU A 32 10.74 -0.80 -9.01
N ALA A 33 9.76 -1.42 -8.36
CA ALA A 33 8.44 -1.68 -8.91
C ALA A 33 7.59 -0.41 -8.87
N ARG A 34 7.07 -0.01 -10.03
CA ARG A 34 6.12 1.10 -10.18
C ARG A 34 4.80 0.59 -10.71
N TRP A 35 3.71 1.00 -10.08
CA TRP A 35 2.35 0.69 -10.47
C TRP A 35 1.75 1.82 -11.32
N GLY A 36 0.84 1.46 -12.24
CA GLY A 36 0.09 2.41 -13.06
C GLY A 36 0.95 3.26 -13.99
N ALA A 37 1.58 2.66 -15.01
CA ALA A 37 2.37 3.38 -16.01
C ALA A 37 3.43 4.33 -15.40
N CYS A 38 4.22 3.82 -14.43
CA CYS A 38 5.36 4.52 -13.82
C CYS A 38 5.01 5.59 -12.76
N TRP A 39 3.74 5.72 -12.35
CA TRP A 39 3.30 6.82 -11.47
C TRP A 39 3.68 6.63 -10.00
N VAL A 40 3.45 5.45 -9.44
CA VAL A 40 3.56 5.22 -7.99
C VAL A 40 4.48 4.06 -7.64
N ASN A 41 5.43 4.30 -6.74
CA ASN A 41 6.35 3.28 -6.23
C ASN A 41 5.60 2.32 -5.28
N PHE A 42 5.80 1.01 -5.47
CA PHE A 42 5.10 0.00 -4.69
C PHE A 42 5.48 0.02 -3.21
N GLN A 43 6.76 0.26 -2.89
CA GLN A 43 7.23 0.42 -1.52
C GLN A 43 6.52 1.59 -0.83
N THR A 44 6.46 2.75 -1.50
CA THR A 44 5.78 3.93 -0.97
C THR A 44 4.29 3.68 -0.76
N LEU A 45 3.63 3.01 -1.70
CA LEU A 45 2.20 2.70 -1.61
C LEU A 45 1.87 1.81 -0.40
N ILE A 46 2.69 0.81 -0.11
CA ILE A 46 2.51 -0.04 1.08
C ILE A 46 2.70 0.77 2.36
N ILE A 47 3.73 1.62 2.41
CA ILE A 47 4.01 2.46 3.59
C ILE A 47 2.83 3.41 3.83
N THR A 48 2.34 4.09 2.79
CA THR A 48 1.22 5.04 2.94
C THR A 48 -0.05 4.35 3.40
N LEU A 49 -0.42 3.21 2.81
CA LEU A 49 -1.56 2.41 3.25
C LEU A 49 -1.42 1.97 4.71
N SER A 50 -0.22 1.53 5.12
CA SER A 50 0.04 1.11 6.49
C SER A 50 -0.14 2.26 7.49
N VAL A 51 0.42 3.44 7.17
CA VAL A 51 0.31 4.64 8.02
C VAL A 51 -1.13 5.13 8.09
N VAL A 52 -1.85 5.16 6.97
CA VAL A 52 -3.27 5.58 6.92
C VAL A 52 -4.13 4.63 7.74
N CYS A 53 -3.98 3.32 7.59
CA CYS A 53 -4.70 2.34 8.40
C CYS A 53 -4.41 2.51 9.89
N ALA A 54 -3.15 2.69 10.28
CA ALA A 54 -2.78 2.93 11.67
C ALA A 54 -3.40 4.22 12.22
N ALA A 55 -3.38 5.31 11.46
CA ALA A 55 -3.98 6.58 11.85
C ALA A 55 -5.49 6.48 12.04
N ILE A 56 -6.20 5.77 11.15
CA ILE A 56 -7.64 5.52 11.26
C ILE A 56 -7.94 4.71 12.53
N ILE A 57 -7.17 3.64 12.78
CA ILE A 57 -7.34 2.83 13.98
C ILE A 57 -7.15 3.70 15.23
N ILE A 58 -6.06 4.48 15.30
CA ILE A 58 -5.79 5.37 16.44
C ILE A 58 -6.92 6.39 16.62
N ALA A 59 -7.43 6.99 15.54
CA ALA A 59 -8.55 7.93 15.61
C ALA A 59 -9.82 7.29 16.18
N ILE A 60 -10.13 6.05 15.78
CA ILE A 60 -11.27 5.29 16.32
C ILE A 60 -11.04 4.99 17.81
N PHE A 61 -9.84 4.52 18.18
CA PHE A 61 -9.51 4.28 19.58
C PHE A 61 -9.67 5.55 20.43
N ILE A 62 -9.14 6.69 20.00
CA ILE A 62 -9.31 7.96 20.72
C ILE A 62 -10.79 8.34 20.81
N CYS A 63 -11.56 8.23 19.73
CA CYS A 63 -12.99 8.54 19.75
C CYS A 63 -13.76 7.64 20.74
N CYS A 64 -13.54 6.32 20.69
CA CYS A 64 -14.21 5.37 21.55
C CYS A 64 -13.78 5.46 23.03
N PHE A 65 -12.49 5.71 23.30
CA PHE A 65 -11.94 5.71 24.66
C PHE A 65 -11.91 7.11 25.31
N CYS A 66 -11.93 8.19 24.54
CA CYS A 66 -11.92 9.56 25.08
C CYS A 66 -13.26 10.28 24.91
N CYS A 67 -14.03 10.02 23.84
CA CYS A 67 -15.33 10.68 23.63
C CYS A 67 -16.51 9.82 24.11
N CYS A 68 -16.50 8.51 23.87
CA CYS A 68 -17.62 7.63 24.29
C CYS A 68 -17.53 7.15 25.75
N LYS A 69 -16.40 7.34 26.43
CA LYS A 69 -16.22 7.05 27.87
C LYS A 69 -16.60 8.21 28.79
N CYS A 70 -16.95 9.38 28.24
CA CYS A 70 -17.50 10.51 28.99
C CYS A 70 -19.03 10.45 29.19
N GLU A 71 -19.69 9.35 28.77
CA GLU A 71 -21.14 9.14 28.96
C GLU A 71 -21.45 8.10 30.06
N ASN A 72 -20.54 7.89 31.01
CA ASN A 72 -20.85 7.16 32.24
C ASN A 72 -20.08 7.77 33.43
N ILE A 73 -20.82 8.60 34.16
CA ILE A 73 -20.58 9.25 35.47
C ILE A 73 -20.05 10.69 35.49
#